data_AF-A0A517WFR3-F1
#
_entry.id   AF-A0A517WFR3-F1
#
_cell.length_a   1.000
_cell.length_b   1.000
_cell.length_c   1.000
_cell.angle_alpha   90.00
_cell.angle_beta   90.00
_cell.angle_gamma   90.00
#
_symmetry.space_group_name_H-M   'P 1'
#
loop_
_entity.id
_entity.type
_entity.pdbx_description
1 polymer ?
#
loop_
_entity_poly.entity_id
_entity_poly.type
_entity_poly.pdbx_seq_one_letter_code
_entity_poly.pdbx_strand_id
1 'polypeptide(L)'
;MVAGEGAEREYRVFRPPKDYRNGGLFSLIFFTPIGIAWCILMIMGTPPDRHIFVILFTVTLWSVPAILSCWMLLKYRKVSLTIESGTITVQSIFSRKVINLLEVQKVCWRLFPMGLRVYTTPRETVSLTVSHFSREDQVWLIRYFRQVFPEAIQENWPLYCLHVANRFRPEKHTVVPPPGPDEILITRQRYDRILIPLILVSTIAGIVAVFTHHDFALFILPVLCLMFWFMFKIVTPREGQIQKRLIADKENRGLFVLMGCWGVLLLCFLFIQRLEMPISAKNTRMLVSTVALLPAVIPVLMRTEKKRKQLDLIKAEQAAREWEVETAYFQSRTKQGPAE
;
A
#
# COMPACT_ATOMS: atom_id res chain seq x y z
N MET A 1 -46.79 -27.93 -4.53
CA MET A 1 -46.74 -26.57 -5.11
C MET A 1 -46.52 -25.61 -3.96
N VAL A 2 -45.26 -25.30 -3.66
CA VAL A 2 -44.89 -24.32 -2.62
C VAL A 2 -44.80 -22.97 -3.31
N ALA A 3 -45.66 -22.05 -2.87
CA ALA A 3 -45.70 -20.69 -3.36
C ALA A 3 -44.34 -20.01 -3.12
N GLY A 4 -43.84 -19.36 -4.16
CA GLY A 4 -42.55 -18.68 -4.15
C GLY A 4 -42.49 -17.61 -3.06
N GLU A 5 -41.61 -17.85 -2.08
CA GLU A 5 -41.03 -16.77 -1.28
C GLU A 5 -40.45 -15.75 -2.25
N GLY A 6 -40.95 -14.53 -2.17
CA GLY A 6 -40.55 -13.43 -3.03
C GLY A 6 -39.04 -13.28 -3.00
N ALA A 7 -38.43 -13.49 -4.16
CA ALA A 7 -37.08 -12.99 -4.43
C ALA A 7 -37.16 -11.46 -4.31
N GLU A 8 -36.97 -10.94 -3.10
CA GLU A 8 -36.64 -9.54 -2.88
C GLU A 8 -35.55 -9.20 -3.88
N ARG A 9 -35.87 -8.29 -4.80
CA ARG A 9 -34.88 -7.75 -5.74
C ARG A 9 -33.82 -7.08 -4.87
N GLU A 10 -32.70 -7.76 -4.63
CA GLU A 10 -31.59 -7.25 -3.85
C GLU A 10 -30.97 -6.04 -4.58
N TYR A 11 -31.58 -4.88 -4.37
CA TYR A 11 -31.02 -3.60 -4.75
C TYR A 11 -30.04 -3.17 -3.66
N ARG A 12 -28.75 -3.14 -3.97
CA ARG A 12 -27.72 -2.74 -3.01
C ARG A 12 -26.74 -1.75 -3.61
N VAL A 13 -26.52 -0.65 -2.88
CA VAL A 13 -25.62 0.44 -3.27
C VAL A 13 -24.43 0.47 -2.34
N PHE A 14 -23.24 0.34 -2.91
CA PHE A 14 -21.96 0.44 -2.23
C PHE A 14 -21.34 1.80 -2.50
N ARG A 15 -20.84 2.43 -1.43
CA ARG A 15 -20.13 3.72 -1.49
C ARG A 15 -18.82 3.63 -0.72
N PRO A 16 -17.79 4.40 -1.11
CA PRO A 16 -16.55 4.45 -0.35
C PRO A 16 -16.78 4.85 1.12
N PRO A 17 -16.02 4.28 2.07
CA PRO A 17 -16.16 4.60 3.48
C PRO A 17 -15.78 6.05 3.77
N LYS A 18 -16.27 6.57 4.92
CA LYS A 18 -15.99 7.93 5.40
C LYS A 18 -14.48 8.20 5.58
N ASP A 19 -13.67 7.16 5.72
CA ASP A 19 -12.21 7.25 5.85
C ASP A 19 -11.55 7.89 4.63
N TYR A 20 -12.08 7.70 3.41
CA TYR A 20 -11.57 8.40 2.22
C TYR A 20 -11.75 9.92 2.34
N ARG A 21 -12.90 10.35 2.86
CA ARG A 21 -13.18 11.77 3.10
C ARG A 21 -12.27 12.33 4.17
N ASN A 22 -12.19 11.64 5.31
CA ASN A 22 -11.41 12.09 6.46
C ASN A 22 -9.91 12.11 6.12
N GLY A 23 -9.39 11.09 5.42
CA GLY A 23 -8.01 11.02 4.97
C GLY A 23 -7.66 12.11 3.94
N GLY A 24 -8.55 12.36 2.97
CA GLY A 24 -8.40 13.49 2.05
C GLY A 24 -8.34 14.82 2.79
N LEU A 25 -9.31 15.09 3.67
CA LEU A 25 -9.38 16.34 4.43
C LEU A 25 -8.17 16.52 5.35
N PHE A 26 -7.77 15.48 6.07
CA PHE A 26 -6.59 15.49 6.95
C PHE A 26 -5.32 15.78 6.16
N SER A 27 -5.12 15.10 5.02
CA SER A 27 -3.99 15.32 4.13
C SER A 27 -3.92 16.79 3.65
N LEU A 28 -5.07 17.36 3.27
CA LEU A 28 -5.14 18.77 2.84
C LEU A 28 -4.76 19.73 3.97
N ILE A 29 -5.34 19.54 5.15
CA ILE A 29 -5.11 20.38 6.34
C ILE A 29 -3.66 20.24 6.81
N PHE A 30 -3.05 19.06 6.70
CA PHE A 30 -1.70 18.81 7.20
C PHE A 30 -0.61 19.28 6.23
N PHE A 31 -0.71 18.93 4.94
CA PHE A 31 0.36 19.25 3.99
C PHE A 31 0.35 20.69 3.51
N THR A 32 -0.80 21.38 3.51
CA THR A 32 -0.88 22.78 3.06
C THR A 32 -0.05 23.72 3.95
N PRO A 33 -0.21 23.72 5.29
CA PRO A 33 0.61 24.56 6.18
C PRO A 33 2.10 24.20 6.12
N ILE A 34 2.44 22.91 6.01
CA ILE A 34 3.83 22.47 5.88
C ILE A 34 4.44 23.01 4.59
N GLY A 35 3.73 22.92 3.47
CA GLY A 35 4.21 23.45 2.20
C GLY A 35 4.40 24.96 2.22
N ILE A 36 3.47 25.70 2.86
CA ILE A 36 3.58 27.16 3.05
C ILE A 36 4.79 27.50 3.94
N ALA A 37 4.93 26.84 5.10
CA ALA A 37 6.05 27.07 6.01
C ALA A 37 7.39 26.75 5.35
N TRP A 38 7.47 25.63 4.60
CA TRP A 38 8.64 25.27 3.82
C TRP A 38 8.99 26.32 2.76
N CYS A 39 7.98 26.83 2.05
CA CYS A 39 8.16 27.91 1.08
C CYS A 39 8.79 29.15 1.73
N ILE A 40 8.22 29.58 2.87
CA ILE A 40 8.70 30.75 3.62
C ILE A 40 10.15 30.55 4.07
N LEU A 41 10.48 29.39 4.64
CA LEU A 41 11.85 29.08 5.08
C LEU A 41 12.84 29.10 3.92
N MET A 42 12.48 28.53 2.77
CA MET A 42 13.34 28.55 1.59
C MET A 42 13.52 29.96 1.02
N ILE A 43 12.46 30.79 1.03
CA ILE A 43 12.54 32.20 0.62
C ILE A 43 13.47 32.99 1.54
N MET A 44 13.37 32.79 2.86
CA MET A 44 14.26 33.44 3.84
C MET A 44 15.73 33.07 3.65
N GLY A 45 16.01 31.84 3.22
CA GLY A 45 17.37 31.35 2.98
C GLY A 45 17.92 31.60 1.57
N THR A 46 17.12 32.18 0.65
CA THR A 46 17.52 32.37 -0.75
C THR A 46 17.56 33.85 -1.17
N PRO A 47 18.50 34.23 -2.04
CA PRO A 47 18.55 35.57 -2.64
C PRO A 47 17.25 35.95 -3.39
N PRO A 48 16.84 37.24 -3.40
CA PRO A 48 15.59 37.69 -4.01
C PRO A 48 15.40 37.33 -5.49
N ASP A 49 16.49 37.30 -6.26
CA ASP A 49 16.50 36.91 -7.68
C ASP A 49 16.07 35.45 -7.90
N ARG A 50 16.11 34.60 -6.85
CA ARG A 50 15.77 33.18 -6.92
C ARG A 50 14.42 32.82 -6.31
N HIS A 51 13.70 33.79 -5.71
CA HIS A 51 12.43 33.53 -5.02
C HIS A 51 11.38 32.92 -5.95
N ILE A 52 11.30 33.37 -7.19
CA ILE A 52 10.34 32.83 -8.17
C ILE A 52 10.58 31.32 -8.40
N PHE A 53 11.84 30.89 -8.52
CA PHE A 53 12.17 29.48 -8.70
C PHE A 53 11.81 28.64 -7.47
N VAL A 54 12.05 29.17 -6.27
CA VAL A 54 11.67 28.52 -5.01
C VAL A 54 10.15 28.36 -4.92
N ILE A 55 9.39 29.40 -5.27
CA ILE A 55 7.91 29.35 -5.27
C ILE A 55 7.42 28.31 -6.28
N LEU A 56 7.91 28.34 -7.53
CA LEU A 56 7.50 27.39 -8.56
C LEU A 56 7.84 25.94 -8.18
N PHE A 57 9.05 25.71 -7.65
CA PHE A 57 9.46 24.40 -7.16
C PHE A 57 8.55 23.90 -6.05
N THR A 58 8.27 24.77 -5.07
CA THR A 58 7.43 24.44 -3.92
C THR A 58 5.99 24.18 -4.34
N VAL A 59 5.39 25.05 -5.17
CA VAL A 59 4.04 24.84 -5.72
C VAL A 59 3.95 23.54 -6.50
N THR A 60 4.94 23.24 -7.33
CA THR A 60 4.97 21.98 -8.11
C THR A 60 5.01 20.77 -7.18
N LEU A 61 5.94 20.76 -6.22
CA LEU A 61 6.13 19.65 -5.29
C LEU A 61 4.90 19.41 -4.40
N TRP A 62 4.30 20.48 -3.90
CA TRP A 62 3.13 20.41 -3.01
C TRP A 62 1.79 20.30 -3.72
N SER A 63 1.73 20.57 -5.03
CA SER A 63 0.53 20.34 -5.83
C SER A 63 0.15 18.85 -5.86
N VAL A 64 1.12 17.94 -5.87
CA VAL A 64 0.89 16.49 -5.93
C VAL A 64 0.05 15.98 -4.74
N PRO A 65 0.44 16.19 -3.47
CA PRO A 65 -0.38 15.76 -2.33
C PRO A 65 -1.73 16.48 -2.27
N ALA A 66 -1.80 17.75 -2.67
CA ALA A 66 -3.06 18.50 -2.73
C ALA A 66 -4.02 17.90 -3.78
N ILE A 67 -3.53 17.61 -4.99
CA ILE A 67 -4.28 16.94 -6.06
C ILE A 67 -4.75 15.55 -5.60
N LEU A 68 -3.88 14.77 -4.96
CA LEU A 68 -4.22 13.45 -4.42
C LEU A 68 -5.32 13.55 -3.33
N SER A 69 -5.22 14.54 -2.45
CA SER A 69 -6.25 14.81 -1.44
C SER A 69 -7.61 15.16 -2.07
N CYS A 70 -7.62 16.12 -3.01
CA CYS A 70 -8.82 16.48 -3.77
C CYS A 70 -9.39 15.26 -4.52
N TRP A 71 -8.54 14.41 -5.08
CA TRP A 71 -8.94 13.19 -5.76
C TRP A 71 -9.61 12.18 -4.82
N MET A 72 -9.13 12.03 -3.58
CA MET A 72 -9.80 11.20 -2.57
C MET A 72 -11.20 11.72 -2.22
N LEU A 73 -11.36 13.04 -2.09
CA LEU A 73 -12.66 13.67 -1.84
C LEU A 73 -13.63 13.48 -3.01
N LEU A 74 -13.15 13.63 -4.25
CA LEU A 74 -13.93 13.36 -5.46
C LEU A 74 -14.35 11.89 -5.53
N LYS A 75 -13.44 10.95 -5.23
CA LYS A 75 -13.76 9.53 -5.15
C LYS A 75 -14.89 9.26 -4.16
N TYR A 76 -14.78 9.78 -2.94
CA TYR A 76 -15.81 9.62 -1.91
C TYR A 76 -17.19 10.12 -2.37
N ARG A 77 -17.24 11.23 -3.11
CA ARG A 77 -18.51 11.82 -3.57
C ARG A 77 -19.12 11.17 -4.80
N LYS A 78 -18.30 10.71 -5.75
CA LYS A 78 -18.77 10.30 -7.09
C LYS A 78 -18.72 8.80 -7.34
N VAL A 79 -17.84 8.07 -6.66
CA VAL A 79 -17.70 6.63 -6.89
C VAL A 79 -18.82 5.90 -6.16
N SER A 80 -19.57 5.09 -6.91
CA SER A 80 -20.57 4.19 -6.35
C SER A 80 -20.67 2.92 -7.19
N LEU A 81 -21.05 1.82 -6.56
CA LEU A 81 -21.33 0.56 -7.23
C LEU A 81 -22.75 0.16 -6.84
N THR A 82 -23.62 0.04 -7.82
CA THR A 82 -25.01 -0.35 -7.59
C THR A 82 -25.23 -1.71 -8.24
N ILE A 83 -25.75 -2.64 -7.45
CA ILE A 83 -26.13 -3.98 -7.91
C ILE A 83 -27.65 -4.02 -7.91
N GLU A 84 -28.20 -4.36 -9.06
CA GLU A 84 -29.64 -4.53 -9.31
C GLU A 84 -29.82 -5.88 -10.03
N SER A 85 -30.99 -6.51 -9.92
CA SER A 85 -31.23 -7.86 -10.43
C SER A 85 -30.79 -8.02 -11.89
N GLY A 86 -29.66 -8.71 -12.11
CA GLY A 86 -29.09 -8.96 -13.44
C GLY A 86 -28.20 -7.84 -14.01
N THR A 87 -28.10 -6.68 -13.35
CA THR A 87 -27.27 -5.57 -13.83
C THR A 87 -26.36 -4.99 -12.74
N ILE A 88 -25.15 -4.59 -13.14
CA ILE A 88 -24.21 -3.90 -12.26
C ILE A 88 -23.94 -2.53 -12.84
N THR A 89 -24.33 -1.48 -12.12
CA THR A 89 -23.99 -0.10 -12.48
C THR A 89 -22.74 0.32 -11.74
N VAL A 90 -21.67 0.59 -12.50
CA VAL A 90 -20.40 1.10 -12.02
C VAL A 90 -20.33 2.60 -12.27
N GLN A 91 -20.39 3.39 -11.22
CA GLN A 91 -20.18 4.83 -11.29
C GLN A 91 -18.75 5.17 -10.88
N SER A 92 -17.98 5.60 -11.86
CA SER A 92 -16.65 6.21 -11.67
C SER A 92 -16.78 7.74 -11.61
N ILE A 93 -15.67 8.43 -11.36
CA ILE A 93 -15.65 9.91 -11.27
C ILE A 93 -16.15 10.56 -12.57
N PHE A 94 -15.70 10.05 -13.72
CA PHE A 94 -15.97 10.63 -15.04
C PHE A 94 -16.85 9.76 -15.94
N SER A 95 -17.27 8.59 -15.47
CA SER A 95 -18.03 7.66 -16.30
C SER A 95 -19.03 6.87 -15.48
N ARG A 96 -20.16 6.55 -16.10
CA ARG A 96 -21.14 5.60 -15.59
C ARG A 96 -21.24 4.49 -16.62
N LYS A 97 -21.02 3.25 -16.20
CA LYS A 97 -21.15 2.07 -17.04
C LYS A 97 -22.16 1.13 -16.42
N VAL A 98 -23.02 0.55 -17.24
CA VAL A 98 -23.98 -0.48 -16.83
C VAL A 98 -23.54 -1.78 -17.48
N ILE A 99 -23.42 -2.84 -16.69
CA ILE A 99 -23.02 -4.17 -17.15
C ILE A 99 -24.24 -5.06 -16.99
N ASN A 100 -24.66 -5.70 -18.07
CA ASN A 100 -25.60 -6.81 -18.00
C ASN A 100 -24.84 -8.09 -17.69
N LEU A 101 -25.23 -8.82 -16.63
CA LEU A 101 -24.55 -10.03 -16.18
C LEU A 101 -24.59 -11.14 -17.24
N LEU A 102 -25.65 -11.18 -18.07
CA LEU A 102 -25.82 -12.18 -19.12
C LEU A 102 -24.88 -11.98 -20.30
N GLU A 103 -24.40 -10.77 -20.51
CA GLU A 103 -23.49 -10.42 -21.61
C GLU A 103 -22.01 -10.63 -21.26
N VAL A 104 -21.73 -11.06 -20.02
CA VAL A 104 -20.35 -11.23 -19.56
C VAL A 104 -19.75 -12.52 -20.13
N GLN A 105 -18.76 -12.36 -21.00
CA GLN A 105 -18.04 -13.49 -21.61
C GLN A 105 -16.89 -13.97 -20.75
N LYS A 106 -16.17 -13.04 -20.12
CA LYS A 106 -14.93 -13.35 -19.41
C LYS A 106 -14.73 -12.42 -18.21
N VAL A 107 -14.17 -12.97 -17.14
CA VAL A 107 -13.93 -12.27 -15.89
C VAL A 107 -12.50 -12.53 -15.44
N CYS A 108 -11.73 -11.47 -15.21
CA CYS A 108 -10.35 -11.57 -14.76
C CYS A 108 -10.17 -10.89 -13.40
N TRP A 109 -9.77 -11.65 -12.39
CA TRP A 109 -9.44 -11.13 -11.07
C TRP A 109 -8.10 -10.39 -11.10
N ARG A 110 -8.06 -9.18 -10.51
CA ARG A 110 -6.89 -8.30 -10.55
C ARG A 110 -6.33 -8.04 -9.16
N LEU A 111 -5.02 -8.16 -9.04
CA LEU A 111 -4.28 -7.83 -7.82
C LEU A 111 -4.15 -6.32 -7.61
N PHE A 112 -3.94 -5.57 -8.69
CA PHE A 112 -3.80 -4.12 -8.64
C PHE A 112 -4.41 -3.43 -9.88
N PRO A 113 -5.28 -2.41 -9.69
CA PRO A 113 -6.03 -2.15 -8.46
C PRO A 113 -6.89 -3.37 -8.07
N MET A 114 -7.05 -3.65 -6.77
CA MET A 114 -7.76 -4.85 -6.32
C MET A 114 -9.22 -4.85 -6.78
N GLY A 115 -9.63 -5.90 -7.48
CA GLY A 115 -11.00 -6.07 -7.93
C GLY A 115 -11.09 -6.99 -9.15
N LEU A 116 -11.99 -6.65 -10.06
CA LEU A 116 -12.38 -7.48 -11.19
C LEU A 116 -12.29 -6.68 -12.49
N ARG A 117 -11.89 -7.32 -13.58
CA ARG A 117 -12.08 -6.81 -14.94
C ARG A 117 -13.05 -7.72 -15.66
N VAL A 118 -14.18 -7.16 -16.05
CA VAL A 118 -15.26 -7.83 -16.74
C VAL A 118 -15.19 -7.49 -18.22
N TYR A 119 -15.32 -8.50 -19.06
CA TYR A 119 -15.33 -8.40 -20.52
C TYR A 119 -16.74 -8.73 -20.99
N THR A 120 -17.46 -7.72 -21.52
CA THR A 120 -18.78 -7.90 -22.15
C THR A 120 -18.61 -8.27 -23.62
N THR A 121 -17.65 -7.64 -24.29
CA THR A 121 -17.20 -8.01 -25.63
C THR A 121 -15.67 -8.09 -25.68
N PRO A 122 -15.06 -8.66 -26.74
CA PRO A 122 -13.61 -8.71 -26.85
C PRO A 122 -12.91 -7.34 -26.80
N ARG A 123 -13.65 -6.26 -27.11
CA ARG A 123 -13.13 -4.87 -27.11
C ARG A 123 -13.61 -4.06 -25.91
N GLU A 124 -14.78 -4.37 -25.35
CA GLU A 124 -15.33 -3.62 -24.24
C GLU A 124 -14.99 -4.27 -22.90
N THR A 125 -14.31 -3.49 -22.06
CA THR A 125 -13.97 -3.92 -20.70
C THR A 125 -14.45 -2.92 -19.68
N VAL A 126 -14.91 -3.46 -18.54
CA VAL A 126 -15.28 -2.67 -17.37
C VAL A 126 -14.46 -3.14 -16.19
N SER A 127 -13.73 -2.21 -15.57
CA SER A 127 -12.97 -2.48 -14.35
C SER A 127 -13.81 -2.14 -13.13
N LEU A 128 -14.09 -3.15 -12.32
CA LEU A 128 -14.73 -3.05 -11.01
C LEU A 128 -13.63 -3.01 -9.95
N THR A 129 -13.39 -1.86 -9.35
CA THR A 129 -12.38 -1.75 -8.28
C THR A 129 -13.06 -1.96 -6.93
N VAL A 130 -12.67 -3.01 -6.22
CA VAL A 130 -13.25 -3.40 -4.92
C VAL A 130 -12.53 -2.71 -3.76
N SER A 131 -11.26 -2.33 -3.92
CA SER A 131 -10.45 -1.69 -2.85
C SER A 131 -10.98 -0.36 -2.33
N HIS A 132 -11.98 0.24 -2.98
CA HIS A 132 -12.56 1.52 -2.59
C HIS A 132 -13.64 1.39 -1.50
N PHE A 133 -14.11 0.19 -1.20
CA PHE A 133 -15.23 -0.04 -0.28
C PHE A 133 -14.76 -0.42 1.13
N SER A 134 -15.68 -0.50 2.09
CA SER A 134 -15.36 -0.96 3.45
C SER A 134 -14.91 -2.43 3.45
N ARG A 135 -14.17 -2.88 4.46
CA ARG A 135 -13.68 -4.28 4.54
C ARG A 135 -14.83 -5.29 4.42
N GLU A 136 -15.96 -5.01 5.07
CA GLU A 136 -17.16 -5.86 5.05
C GLU A 136 -17.79 -5.91 3.65
N ASP A 137 -17.94 -4.74 3.02
CA ASP A 137 -18.45 -4.65 1.65
C ASP A 137 -17.51 -5.34 0.66
N GLN A 138 -16.20 -5.26 0.87
CA GLN A 138 -15.22 -5.95 0.03
C GLN A 138 -15.39 -7.47 0.10
N VAL A 139 -15.53 -8.03 1.30
CA VAL A 139 -15.80 -9.48 1.49
C VAL A 139 -17.11 -9.87 0.83
N TRP A 140 -18.16 -9.09 1.05
CA TRP A 140 -19.47 -9.34 0.47
C TRP A 140 -19.41 -9.32 -1.06
N LEU A 141 -18.78 -8.30 -1.67
CA LEU A 141 -18.63 -8.16 -3.11
C LEU A 141 -17.81 -9.29 -3.74
N ILE A 142 -16.70 -9.69 -3.09
CA ILE A 142 -15.88 -10.81 -3.56
C ILE A 142 -16.71 -12.11 -3.57
N ARG A 143 -17.48 -12.38 -2.51
CA ARG A 143 -18.36 -13.55 -2.42
C ARG A 143 -19.46 -13.50 -3.48
N TYR A 144 -20.11 -12.33 -3.63
CA TYR A 144 -21.16 -12.11 -4.62
C TYR A 144 -20.64 -12.37 -6.04
N PHE A 145 -19.54 -11.73 -6.46
CA PHE A 145 -19.00 -11.93 -7.81
C PHE A 145 -18.50 -13.36 -8.04
N ARG A 146 -17.92 -14.00 -7.02
CA ARG A 146 -17.49 -15.41 -7.13
C ARG A 146 -18.67 -16.35 -7.40
N GLN A 147 -19.83 -16.08 -6.81
CA GLN A 147 -21.05 -16.91 -6.97
C GLN A 147 -21.82 -16.60 -8.26
N VAL A 148 -21.90 -15.33 -8.63
CA VAL A 148 -22.68 -14.88 -9.79
C VAL A 148 -22.05 -15.29 -11.11
N PHE A 149 -20.72 -15.30 -11.19
CA PHE A 149 -20.02 -15.69 -12.42
C PHE A 149 -19.67 -17.19 -12.40
N PRO A 150 -19.93 -17.96 -13.47
CA PRO A 150 -19.46 -19.34 -13.57
C PRO A 150 -17.95 -19.46 -13.46
N GLU A 151 -17.44 -20.55 -12.87
CA GLU A 151 -15.99 -20.74 -12.70
C GLU A 151 -15.24 -20.80 -14.01
N ALA A 152 -15.85 -21.36 -15.06
CA ALA A 152 -15.26 -21.51 -16.38
C ALA A 152 -14.86 -20.18 -17.04
N ILE A 153 -15.51 -19.07 -16.67
CA ILE A 153 -15.21 -17.74 -17.22
C ILE A 153 -14.31 -16.90 -16.31
N GLN A 154 -13.95 -17.41 -15.13
CA GLN A 154 -13.14 -16.69 -14.14
C GLN A 154 -11.65 -17.05 -14.27
N GLU A 155 -10.81 -16.04 -14.45
CA GLU A 155 -9.36 -16.17 -14.50
C GLU A 155 -8.67 -15.50 -13.32
N ASN A 156 -7.50 -16.02 -12.94
CA ASN A 156 -6.65 -15.52 -11.85
C ASN A 156 -7.30 -15.53 -10.45
N TRP A 157 -8.40 -16.26 -10.27
CA TRP A 157 -9.03 -16.42 -8.96
C TRP A 157 -8.08 -16.93 -7.87
N PRO A 158 -7.25 -17.98 -8.11
CA PRO A 158 -6.33 -18.46 -7.08
C PRO A 158 -5.32 -17.41 -6.62
N LEU A 159 -4.70 -16.70 -7.57
CA LEU A 159 -3.74 -15.64 -7.27
C LEU A 159 -4.40 -14.49 -6.49
N TYR A 160 -5.64 -14.17 -6.85
CA TYR A 160 -6.44 -13.18 -6.12
C TYR A 160 -6.76 -13.63 -4.70
N CYS A 161 -7.08 -14.92 -4.49
CA CYS A 161 -7.31 -15.47 -3.16
C CYS A 161 -6.09 -15.31 -2.25
N LEU A 162 -4.92 -15.71 -2.75
CA LEU A 162 -3.66 -15.65 -1.99
C LEU A 162 -3.34 -14.25 -1.50
N HIS A 163 -3.40 -13.26 -2.39
CA HIS A 163 -2.89 -11.93 -2.11
C HIS A 163 -3.94 -10.96 -1.59
N VAL A 164 -5.22 -11.17 -1.93
CA VAL A 164 -6.29 -10.21 -1.66
C VAL A 164 -7.36 -10.83 -0.76
N ALA A 165 -8.03 -11.91 -1.18
CA ALA A 165 -9.16 -12.45 -0.42
C ALA A 165 -8.76 -12.92 0.99
N ASN A 166 -7.61 -13.60 1.12
CA ASN A 166 -7.09 -14.07 2.41
C ASN A 166 -6.86 -12.95 3.43
N ARG A 167 -6.55 -11.73 3.00
CA ARG A 167 -6.40 -10.57 3.92
C ARG A 167 -7.72 -10.21 4.60
N PHE A 168 -8.84 -10.58 3.99
CA PHE A 168 -10.16 -10.30 4.52
C PHE A 168 -10.74 -11.42 5.36
N ARG A 169 -10.00 -12.52 5.59
CA ARG A 169 -10.38 -13.48 6.62
C ARG A 169 -10.59 -12.76 7.95
N PRO A 170 -11.65 -13.10 8.70
CA PRO A 170 -11.70 -12.76 10.11
C PRO A 170 -10.39 -13.28 10.71
N GLU A 171 -9.63 -12.40 11.32
CA GLU A 171 -8.39 -12.78 11.98
C GLU A 171 -8.80 -13.80 13.05
N LYS A 172 -8.54 -15.09 12.79
CA LYS A 172 -8.75 -16.12 13.80
C LYS A 172 -7.97 -15.61 15.00
N HIS A 173 -8.67 -15.33 16.10
CA HIS A 173 -8.06 -15.01 17.39
C HIS A 173 -7.37 -16.28 17.89
N THR A 174 -6.39 -16.77 17.15
CA THR A 174 -5.48 -17.79 17.56
C THR A 174 -4.37 -17.02 18.24
N VAL A 175 -4.31 -17.19 19.56
CA VAL A 175 -3.11 -17.00 20.39
C VAL A 175 -1.90 -17.16 19.49
N VAL A 176 -1.13 -16.08 19.30
CA VAL A 176 0.04 -16.06 18.42
C VAL A 176 0.86 -17.31 18.75
N PRO A 177 0.97 -18.29 17.84
CA PRO A 177 1.66 -19.53 18.15
C PRO A 177 3.11 -19.19 18.53
N PRO A 178 3.72 -19.95 19.46
CA PRO A 178 5.10 -19.71 19.83
C PRO A 178 5.96 -19.71 18.55
N PRO A 179 6.85 -18.72 18.37
CA PRO A 179 7.62 -18.58 17.14
C PRO A 179 8.44 -19.86 16.89
N GLY A 180 8.42 -20.33 15.64
CA GLY A 180 9.28 -21.42 15.21
C GLY A 180 10.78 -21.08 15.33
N PRO A 181 11.69 -22.05 15.20
CA PRO A 181 13.14 -21.85 15.36
C PRO A 181 13.74 -20.79 14.42
N ASP A 182 13.11 -20.56 13.26
CA ASP A 182 13.51 -19.57 12.25
C ASP A 182 12.64 -18.30 12.24
N GLU A 183 11.76 -18.14 13.22
CA GLU A 183 10.80 -17.04 13.30
C GLU A 183 11.11 -16.13 14.50
N ILE A 184 10.84 -14.85 14.33
CA ILE A 184 11.00 -13.85 15.38
C ILE A 184 9.68 -13.11 15.55
N LEU A 185 9.22 -12.99 16.79
CA LEU A 185 8.11 -12.12 17.12
C LEU A 185 8.61 -10.68 17.11
N ILE A 186 8.17 -9.89 16.11
CA ILE A 186 8.49 -8.46 16.05
C ILE A 186 7.37 -7.70 16.75
N THR A 187 7.70 -7.14 17.92
CA THR A 187 6.80 -6.29 18.69
C THR A 187 7.14 -4.81 18.49
N ARG A 188 6.17 -3.92 18.72
CA ARG A 188 6.39 -2.45 18.68
C ARG A 188 7.55 -2.00 19.58
N GLN A 189 7.69 -2.65 20.75
CA GLN A 189 8.76 -2.34 21.70
C GLN A 189 10.16 -2.48 21.10
N ARG A 190 10.35 -3.38 20.11
CA ARG A 190 11.65 -3.54 19.47
C ARG A 190 12.03 -2.30 18.64
N TYR A 191 11.06 -1.71 17.95
CA TYR A 191 11.27 -0.45 17.24
C TYR A 191 11.47 0.71 18.21
N ASP A 192 10.70 0.76 19.30
CA ASP A 192 10.87 1.77 20.34
C ASP A 192 12.30 1.75 20.92
N ARG A 193 12.84 0.56 21.24
CA ARG A 193 14.21 0.40 21.77
C ARG A 193 15.30 0.88 20.81
N ILE A 194 15.07 0.85 19.49
CA ILE A 194 16.07 1.26 18.49
C ILE A 194 15.89 2.73 18.12
N LEU A 195 14.65 3.16 17.88
CA LEU A 195 14.36 4.48 17.35
C LEU A 195 14.35 5.58 18.42
N ILE A 196 13.96 5.29 19.66
CA ILE A 196 13.98 6.31 20.73
C ILE A 196 15.40 6.81 21.01
N PRO A 197 16.41 5.93 21.21
CA PRO A 197 17.80 6.40 21.35
C PRO A 197 18.28 7.16 20.12
N LEU A 198 17.91 6.71 18.91
CA LEU A 198 18.29 7.39 17.67
C LEU A 198 17.69 8.80 17.57
N ILE A 199 16.42 8.96 17.95
CA ILE A 199 15.74 10.27 18.04
C ILE A 199 16.47 11.16 19.07
N LEU A 200 16.81 10.62 20.23
CA LEU A 200 17.49 11.39 21.27
C LEU A 200 18.90 11.85 20.83
N VAL A 201 19.69 10.95 20.25
CA VAL A 201 21.03 11.28 19.71
C VAL A 201 20.93 12.30 18.58
N SER A 202 19.99 12.13 17.64
CA SER A 202 19.78 13.09 16.55
C SER A 202 19.32 14.45 17.04
N THR A 203 18.50 14.51 18.09
CA THR A 203 18.06 15.76 18.72
C THR A 203 19.24 16.49 19.37
N ILE A 204 20.06 15.79 20.15
CA ILE A 204 21.27 16.37 20.77
C ILE A 204 22.23 16.88 19.69
N ALA A 205 22.49 16.09 18.64
CA ALA A 205 23.36 16.49 17.54
C ALA A 205 22.82 17.75 16.82
N GLY A 206 21.51 17.83 16.58
CA GLY A 206 20.86 19.00 16.00
C GLY A 206 21.00 20.24 16.88
N ILE A 207 20.79 20.11 18.21
CA ILE A 207 20.98 21.20 19.18
C ILE A 207 22.44 21.69 19.14
N VAL A 208 23.41 20.79 19.26
CA VAL A 208 24.84 21.16 19.22
C VAL A 208 25.17 21.89 17.93
N ALA A 209 24.74 21.38 16.78
CA ALA A 209 25.02 22.00 15.50
C ALA A 209 24.43 23.41 15.35
N VAL A 210 23.24 23.64 15.88
CA VAL A 210 22.63 24.99 15.90
C VAL A 210 23.49 25.94 16.74
N PHE A 211 23.92 25.52 17.94
CA PHE A 211 24.69 26.40 18.82
C PHE A 211 26.14 26.60 18.37
N THR A 212 26.79 25.59 17.78
CA THR A 212 28.19 25.68 17.38
C THR A 212 28.39 26.21 15.96
N HIS A 213 27.51 25.82 15.03
CA HIS A 213 27.67 26.10 13.60
C HIS A 213 26.58 27.01 13.03
N HIS A 214 25.55 27.36 13.81
CA HIS A 214 24.39 28.14 13.36
C HIS A 214 23.67 27.49 12.16
N ASP A 215 23.85 26.17 12.01
CA ASP A 215 23.27 25.38 10.93
C ASP A 215 21.97 24.74 11.41
N PHE A 216 20.86 25.43 11.10
CA PHE A 216 19.52 24.95 11.44
C PHE A 216 19.08 23.74 10.61
N ALA A 217 19.78 23.39 9.52
CA ALA A 217 19.38 22.28 8.65
C ALA A 217 19.43 20.93 9.38
N LEU A 218 20.35 20.76 10.33
CA LEU A 218 20.51 19.52 11.09
C LEU A 218 19.35 19.23 12.05
N PHE A 219 18.51 20.23 12.36
CA PHE A 219 17.30 20.04 13.17
C PHE A 219 16.21 19.24 12.44
N ILE A 220 16.33 19.02 11.13
CA ILE A 220 15.40 18.18 10.37
C ILE A 220 15.55 16.68 10.71
N LEU A 221 16.72 16.26 11.15
CA LEU A 221 17.06 14.87 11.44
C LEU A 221 16.15 14.24 12.52
N PRO A 222 15.96 14.85 13.71
CA PRO A 222 15.04 14.32 14.72
C PRO A 222 13.58 14.28 14.24
N VAL A 223 13.16 15.24 13.40
CA VAL A 223 11.81 15.25 12.82
C VAL A 223 11.61 14.04 11.91
N LEU A 224 12.60 13.72 11.06
CA LEU A 224 12.57 12.52 10.21
C LEU A 224 12.55 11.24 11.04
N CYS A 225 13.38 11.15 12.09
CA CYS A 225 13.39 9.99 12.99
C CYS A 225 12.04 9.80 13.71
N LEU A 226 11.41 10.88 14.19
CA LEU A 226 10.08 10.85 14.78
C LEU A 226 9.02 10.39 13.77
N MET A 227 9.09 10.89 12.53
CA MET A 227 8.19 10.47 11.45
C MET A 227 8.33 8.97 11.18
N PHE A 228 9.55 8.44 11.05
CA PHE A 228 9.78 7.00 10.86
C PHE A 228 9.29 6.19 12.06
N TRP A 229 9.57 6.63 13.28
CA TRP A 229 9.07 5.98 14.50
C TRP A 229 7.56 5.88 14.52
N PHE A 230 6.86 6.98 14.20
CA PHE A 230 5.42 7.00 14.14
C PHE A 230 4.89 6.09 13.02
N MET A 231 5.50 6.12 11.85
CA MET A 231 5.14 5.26 10.72
C MET A 231 5.27 3.77 11.07
N PHE A 232 6.41 3.35 11.63
CA PHE A 232 6.61 1.95 12.06
C PHE A 232 5.62 1.54 13.14
N LYS A 233 5.27 2.45 14.06
CA LYS A 233 4.31 2.19 15.14
C LYS A 233 2.88 2.05 14.63
N ILE A 234 2.50 2.78 13.58
CA ILE A 234 1.19 2.65 12.92
C ILE A 234 1.10 1.33 12.16
N VAL A 235 2.14 1.00 11.37
CA VAL A 235 2.13 -0.17 10.49
C VAL A 235 2.22 -1.48 11.27
N THR A 236 2.95 -1.50 12.38
CA THR A 236 3.14 -2.72 13.19
C THR A 236 1.99 -2.90 14.18
N PRO A 237 1.31 -4.06 14.27
CA PRO A 237 0.27 -4.30 15.28
C PRO A 237 0.84 -4.34 16.72
N ARG A 238 0.01 -4.08 17.74
CA ARG A 238 0.46 -4.07 19.16
C ARG A 238 0.88 -5.46 19.66
N GLU A 239 0.16 -6.48 19.23
CA GLU A 239 0.35 -7.89 19.60
C GLU A 239 1.62 -8.50 18.99
N GLY A 240 2.25 -7.78 18.07
CA GLY A 240 3.41 -8.21 17.33
C GLY A 240 3.03 -9.05 16.12
N GLN A 241 3.99 -9.18 15.19
CA GLN A 241 3.82 -10.00 14.00
C GLN A 241 4.96 -11.02 13.97
N ILE A 242 4.62 -12.29 13.78
CA ILE A 242 5.62 -13.32 13.50
C ILE A 242 6.19 -13.01 12.12
N GLN A 243 7.49 -12.71 12.09
CA GLN A 243 8.24 -12.61 10.84
C GLN A 243 9.30 -13.69 10.81
N LYS A 244 9.49 -14.29 9.65
CA LYS A 244 10.68 -15.13 9.41
C LYS A 244 11.91 -14.26 9.59
N ARG A 245 12.92 -14.80 10.27
CA ARG A 245 14.19 -14.11 10.46
C ARG A 245 14.73 -13.75 9.08
N LEU A 246 14.93 -12.45 8.82
CA LEU A 246 15.45 -11.95 7.53
C LEU A 246 16.75 -12.63 7.09
N ILE A 247 17.53 -13.14 8.06
CA ILE A 247 18.79 -13.86 7.84
C ILE A 247 18.58 -15.36 7.56
N ALA A 248 17.55 -15.98 8.15
CA ALA A 248 17.23 -17.40 7.95
C ALA A 248 16.58 -17.64 6.58
N ASP A 249 15.84 -16.65 6.08
CA ASP A 249 15.28 -16.70 4.73
C ASP A 249 16.39 -16.46 3.70
N LYS A 250 16.82 -17.55 3.05
CA LYS A 250 17.86 -17.55 2.00
C LYS A 250 17.54 -16.55 0.87
N GLU A 251 16.27 -16.23 0.66
CA GLU A 251 15.85 -15.23 -0.34
C GLU A 251 16.09 -13.79 0.14
N ASN A 252 15.82 -13.50 1.42
CA ASN A 252 15.99 -12.16 1.98
C ASN A 252 17.45 -11.84 2.30
N ARG A 253 18.30 -12.85 2.50
CA ARG A 253 19.75 -12.68 2.67
C ARG A 253 20.39 -11.92 1.51
N GLY A 254 19.99 -12.21 0.27
CA GLY A 254 20.48 -11.50 -0.91
C GLY A 254 20.08 -10.02 -0.92
N LEU A 255 18.82 -9.73 -0.59
CA LEU A 255 18.32 -8.36 -0.48
C LEU A 255 18.99 -7.59 0.66
N PHE A 256 19.23 -8.25 1.80
CA PHE A 256 19.88 -7.65 2.96
C PHE A 256 21.34 -7.31 2.69
N VAL A 257 22.10 -8.21 2.06
CA VAL A 257 23.47 -7.93 1.61
C VAL A 257 23.48 -6.76 0.63
N LEU A 258 22.51 -6.72 -0.29
CA LEU A 258 22.37 -5.61 -1.23
C LEU A 258 22.10 -4.28 -0.51
N MET A 259 21.12 -4.22 0.41
CA MET A 259 20.83 -3.03 1.21
C MET A 259 22.02 -2.60 2.09
N GLY A 260 22.77 -3.57 2.64
CA GLY A 260 24.01 -3.31 3.37
C GLY A 260 25.08 -2.67 2.49
N CYS A 261 25.31 -3.21 1.29
CA CYS A 261 26.20 -2.60 0.30
C CYS A 261 25.77 -1.16 -0.04
N TRP A 262 24.47 -0.94 -0.27
CA TRP A 262 23.92 0.39 -0.52
C TRP A 262 24.12 1.35 0.65
N GLY A 263 23.94 0.88 1.89
CA GLY A 263 24.21 1.68 3.09
C GLY A 263 25.68 2.10 3.19
N VAL A 264 26.62 1.17 2.94
CA VAL A 264 28.06 1.47 2.90
C VAL A 264 28.38 2.48 1.79
N LEU A 265 27.78 2.32 0.60
CA LEU A 265 27.99 3.22 -0.52
C LEU A 265 27.42 4.63 -0.27
N LEU A 266 26.28 4.73 0.41
CA LEU A 266 25.71 6.02 0.83
C LEU A 266 26.57 6.71 1.89
N LEU A 267 27.17 5.95 2.81
CA LEU A 267 28.15 6.47 3.77
C LEU A 267 29.43 6.93 3.06
N CYS A 268 29.97 6.15 2.12
CA CYS A 268 31.09 6.55 1.27
C CYS A 268 30.75 7.81 0.45
N PHE A 269 29.50 7.94 -0.02
CA PHE A 269 29.03 9.13 -0.73
C PHE A 269 29.02 10.37 0.17
N LEU A 270 28.44 10.27 1.37
CA LEU A 270 28.44 11.37 2.35
C LEU A 270 29.87 11.75 2.74
N PHE A 271 30.76 10.77 2.85
CA PHE A 271 32.19 11.00 3.10
C PHE A 271 32.87 11.74 1.92
N ILE A 272 32.62 11.33 0.68
CA ILE A 272 33.14 12.00 -0.52
C ILE A 272 32.63 13.45 -0.64
N GLN A 273 31.39 13.73 -0.24
CA GLN A 273 30.85 15.08 -0.22
C GLN A 273 31.61 16.00 0.75
N ARG A 274 32.13 15.44 1.84
CA ARG A 274 32.92 16.15 2.86
C ARG A 274 34.39 16.33 2.46
N LEU A 275 34.90 15.61 1.47
CA LEU A 275 36.26 15.82 0.96
C LEU A 275 36.35 17.15 0.19
N GLU A 276 37.43 17.90 0.39
CA GLU A 276 37.74 19.10 -0.39
C GLU A 276 38.18 18.69 -1.81
N MET A 277 37.19 18.49 -2.68
CA MET A 277 37.41 18.19 -4.09
C MET A 277 36.65 19.19 -4.97
N PRO A 278 37.18 19.50 -6.17
CA PRO A 278 36.47 20.34 -7.13
C PRO A 278 35.10 19.75 -7.47
N ILE A 279 34.10 20.63 -7.61
CA ILE A 279 32.68 20.28 -7.79
C ILE A 279 32.47 19.34 -8.98
N SER A 280 33.24 19.50 -10.07
CA SER A 280 33.15 18.62 -11.24
C SER A 280 33.54 17.17 -10.91
N ALA A 281 34.61 16.96 -10.15
CA ALA A 281 35.08 15.63 -9.76
C ALA A 281 34.10 14.94 -8.80
N LYS A 282 33.45 15.70 -7.91
CA LYS A 282 32.38 15.19 -7.03
C LYS A 282 31.20 14.68 -7.86
N ASN A 283 30.74 15.47 -8.83
CA ASN A 283 29.60 15.11 -9.68
C ASN A 283 29.90 13.91 -10.58
N THR A 284 31.11 13.83 -11.17
CA THR A 284 31.51 12.68 -12.01
C THR A 284 31.60 11.39 -11.19
N ARG A 285 32.22 11.42 -10.00
CA ARG A 285 32.28 10.23 -9.12
C ARG A 285 30.89 9.78 -8.65
N MET A 286 30.02 10.74 -8.33
CA MET A 286 28.63 10.49 -7.95
C MET A 286 27.82 9.83 -9.08
N LEU A 287 27.99 10.31 -10.32
CA LEU A 287 27.34 9.73 -11.49
C LEU A 287 27.83 8.29 -11.72
N VAL A 288 29.15 8.09 -11.71
CA VAL A 288 29.77 6.77 -11.93
C VAL A 288 29.34 5.76 -10.87
N SER A 289 29.32 6.14 -9.58
CA SER A 289 28.83 5.25 -8.52
C SER A 289 27.36 4.90 -8.71
N THR A 290 26.50 5.88 -9.04
CA THR A 290 25.06 5.64 -9.20
C THR A 290 24.77 4.75 -10.41
N VAL A 291 25.44 5.00 -11.54
CA VAL A 291 25.27 4.25 -12.80
C VAL A 291 25.85 2.84 -12.73
N ALA A 292 26.96 2.63 -12.01
CA ALA A 292 27.55 1.30 -11.83
C ALA A 292 26.70 0.39 -10.92
N LEU A 293 25.93 0.96 -9.99
CA LEU A 293 25.19 0.20 -8.99
C LEU A 293 23.81 -0.27 -9.48
N LEU A 294 23.12 0.54 -10.27
CA LEU A 294 21.79 0.21 -10.79
C LEU A 294 21.73 -1.13 -11.57
N PRO A 295 22.66 -1.43 -12.50
CA PRO A 295 22.64 -2.67 -13.28
C PRO A 295 22.85 -3.94 -12.45
N ALA A 296 23.57 -3.86 -11.32
CA ALA A 296 23.84 -5.02 -10.46
C ALA A 296 22.59 -5.48 -9.68
N VAL A 297 21.63 -4.58 -9.43
CA VAL A 297 20.41 -4.86 -8.68
C VAL A 297 19.38 -5.60 -9.54
N ILE A 298 19.31 -5.27 -10.83
CA ILE A 298 18.25 -5.75 -11.74
C ILE A 298 18.23 -7.29 -11.85
N PRO A 299 19.35 -8.01 -12.07
CA PRO A 299 19.34 -9.47 -12.20
C PRO A 299 18.93 -10.18 -10.91
N VAL A 300 19.30 -9.63 -9.75
CA VAL A 300 18.94 -10.18 -8.44
C VAL A 300 17.43 -10.05 -8.21
N LEU A 301 16.86 -8.88 -8.53
CA LEU A 301 15.41 -8.66 -8.47
C LEU A 301 14.67 -9.58 -9.45
N MET A 302 15.11 -9.71 -10.70
CA MET A 302 14.44 -10.58 -11.68
C MET A 302 14.48 -12.06 -11.29
N ARG A 303 15.60 -12.56 -10.75
CA ARG A 303 15.72 -13.95 -10.30
C ARG A 303 14.83 -14.26 -9.09
N THR A 304 14.74 -13.33 -8.15
CA THR A 304 13.88 -13.48 -6.97
C THR A 304 12.40 -13.43 -7.35
N GLU A 305 12.03 -12.56 -8.30
CA GLU A 305 10.66 -12.45 -8.79
C GLU A 305 10.18 -13.73 -9.50
N LYS A 306 11.02 -14.35 -10.36
CA LYS A 306 10.64 -15.57 -11.08
C LYS A 306 10.36 -16.75 -10.15
N LYS A 307 11.17 -16.91 -9.09
CA LYS A 307 10.98 -17.97 -8.09
C LYS A 307 9.73 -17.72 -7.23
N ARG A 308 9.51 -16.47 -6.82
CA ARG A 308 8.29 -16.08 -6.09
C ARG A 308 7.03 -16.40 -6.88
N LYS A 309 7.00 -16.10 -8.19
CA LYS A 309 5.84 -16.43 -9.04
C LYS A 309 5.47 -17.92 -9.02
N GLN A 310 6.45 -18.83 -9.03
CA GLN A 310 6.16 -20.27 -8.98
C GLN A 310 5.62 -20.71 -7.60
N LEU A 311 6.23 -20.22 -6.52
CA LEU A 311 5.76 -20.49 -5.16
C LEU A 311 4.38 -19.89 -4.90
N ASP A 312 4.12 -18.71 -5.44
CA ASP A 312 2.84 -18.01 -5.32
C ASP A 312 1.73 -18.77 -6.06
N LEU A 313 2.00 -19.42 -7.19
CA LEU A 313 1.01 -20.27 -7.87
C LEU A 313 0.58 -21.47 -7.01
N ILE A 314 1.53 -22.17 -6.38
CA ILE A 314 1.22 -23.31 -5.51
C ILE A 314 0.42 -22.86 -4.29
N LYS A 315 0.87 -21.78 -3.63
CA LYS A 315 0.17 -21.19 -2.48
C LYS A 315 -1.20 -20.64 -2.86
N ALA A 316 -1.35 -20.15 -4.09
CA ALA A 316 -2.59 -19.62 -4.61
C ALA A 316 -3.67 -20.68 -4.77
N GLU A 317 -3.32 -21.86 -5.27
CA GLU A 317 -4.26 -22.97 -5.33
C GLU A 317 -4.69 -23.44 -3.93
N GLN A 318 -3.76 -23.48 -2.98
CA GLN A 318 -4.09 -23.81 -1.58
C GLN A 318 -5.04 -22.76 -0.97
N ALA A 319 -4.71 -21.48 -1.12
CA ALA A 319 -5.53 -20.37 -0.64
C ALA A 319 -6.95 -20.40 -1.22
N ALA A 320 -7.09 -20.68 -2.52
CA ALA A 320 -8.40 -20.79 -3.16
C ALA A 320 -9.26 -21.90 -2.54
N ARG A 321 -8.68 -23.10 -2.35
CA ARG A 321 -9.38 -24.23 -1.74
C ARG A 321 -9.81 -23.94 -0.31
N GLU A 322 -8.92 -23.37 0.49
CA GLU A 322 -9.28 -23.04 1.88
C GLU A 322 -10.39 -21.98 1.94
N TRP A 323 -10.37 -21.00 1.02
CA TRP A 323 -11.41 -19.99 0.94
C TRP A 323 -12.76 -20.60 0.60
N GLU A 324 -12.80 -21.53 -0.36
CA GLU A 324 -14.01 -22.24 -0.77
C GLU A 324 -14.61 -23.05 0.38
N VAL A 325 -13.78 -23.84 1.08
CA VAL A 325 -14.20 -24.62 2.26
C VAL A 325 -14.83 -23.73 3.32
N GLU A 326 -14.21 -22.59 3.61
CA GLU A 326 -14.70 -21.66 4.61
C GLU A 326 -16.01 -20.97 4.18
N THR A 327 -16.12 -20.57 2.91
CA THR A 327 -17.37 -20.01 2.39
C THR A 327 -18.52 -21.01 2.44
N ALA A 328 -18.26 -22.29 2.14
CA ALA A 328 -19.25 -23.35 2.26
C ALA A 328 -19.67 -23.57 3.72
N TYR A 329 -18.71 -23.56 4.65
CA TYR A 329 -18.98 -23.66 6.09
C TYR A 329 -19.82 -22.49 6.62
N PHE A 330 -19.53 -21.26 6.21
CA PHE A 330 -20.35 -20.11 6.60
C PHE A 330 -21.77 -20.22 6.05
N GLN A 331 -21.93 -20.63 4.78
CA GLN A 331 -23.25 -20.81 4.18
C GLN A 331 -24.07 -21.90 4.89
N SER A 332 -23.46 -23.03 5.24
CA SER A 332 -24.17 -24.09 5.97
C SER A 332 -24.61 -23.63 7.35
N ARG A 333 -23.75 -22.89 8.07
CA ARG A 333 -24.07 -22.32 9.39
C ARG A 333 -25.21 -21.31 9.32
N THR A 334 -25.22 -20.40 8.34
CA THR A 334 -26.31 -19.42 8.19
C THR A 334 -27.64 -20.10 7.87
N LYS A 335 -27.64 -21.19 7.09
CA LYS A 335 -28.85 -21.95 6.75
C LYS A 335 -29.42 -22.75 7.93
N GLN A 336 -28.59 -23.15 8.89
CA GLN A 336 -29.06 -23.91 10.06
C GLN A 336 -29.75 -23.05 11.12
N GLY A 337 -29.73 -21.72 10.98
CA GLY A 337 -30.24 -20.80 12.00
C GLY A 337 -29.46 -20.87 13.31
N PRO A 338 -29.57 -19.88 14.20
CA PRO A 338 -29.20 -20.11 15.59
C PRO A 338 -30.18 -21.15 16.12
N ALA A 339 -29.71 -22.39 16.34
CA ALA A 339 -30.44 -23.33 17.17
C ALA A 339 -30.55 -22.68 18.57
N GLU A 340 -31.74 -22.19 18.89
CA GLU A 340 -32.10 -21.66 20.21
C GLU A 340 -31.99 -22.73 21.29
#